data_AF-A0A7C4I3F1-F1
#
_entry.id   AF-A0A7C4I3F1-F1
#
_cell.length_a   1.000
_cell.length_b   1.000
_cell.length_c   1.000
_cell.angle_alpha   90.00
_cell.angle_beta   90.00
_cell.angle_gamma   90.00
#
_symmetry.space_group_name_H-M   'P 1'
#
loop_
_entity.id
_entity.type
_entity.pdbx_description
1 polymer ?
#
loop_
_entity_poly.entity_id
_entity_poly.type
_entity_poly.pdbx_seq_one_letter_code
_entity_poly.pdbx_strand_id
1 'polypeptide(L)'
;MGSGMSKDLTIEEFEEAMKELRVKKARRDFTVHFISYIIVNAFLVFVNLWTSPRVLWFPWVLAAWGVGLAFHYLGSRPSTVLEEVEKEIASIEYHARKQRKTTLEQEQ
;
A
#
# COMPACT_ATOMS: atom_id res chain seq x y z
N MET A 1 -31.77 29.48 -16.35
CA MET A 1 -31.33 29.02 -15.02
C MET A 1 -30.68 27.65 -15.21
N GLY A 2 -29.35 27.62 -15.30
CA GLY A 2 -28.58 26.39 -15.51
C GLY A 2 -28.59 25.54 -14.24
N SER A 3 -29.37 24.46 -14.27
CA SER A 3 -29.53 23.53 -13.17
C SER A 3 -28.31 22.60 -13.10
N GLY A 4 -27.41 22.88 -12.15
CA GLY A 4 -26.67 21.90 -11.36
C GLY A 4 -25.95 20.78 -12.10
N MET A 5 -24.82 21.08 -12.73
CA MET A 5 -23.82 20.09 -13.10
C MET A 5 -23.04 19.69 -11.84
N SER A 6 -23.53 18.68 -11.10
CA SER A 6 -22.75 17.90 -10.14
C SER A 6 -22.20 16.64 -10.83
N LYS A 7 -21.61 16.86 -12.00
CA LYS A 7 -20.93 15.96 -12.94
C LYS A 7 -19.94 16.94 -13.57
N ASP A 8 -18.65 16.91 -13.28
CA ASP A 8 -17.69 16.01 -13.89
C ASP A 8 -16.42 16.13 -13.04
N LEU A 9 -16.04 15.11 -12.28
CA LEU A 9 -14.60 14.93 -12.06
C LEU A 9 -14.08 14.45 -13.41
N THR A 10 -13.08 15.12 -13.95
CA THR A 10 -12.42 14.58 -15.15
C THR A 10 -11.80 13.21 -14.78
N ILE A 11 -11.67 12.30 -15.75
CA ILE A 11 -11.03 11.00 -15.49
C ILE A 11 -9.62 11.21 -14.91
N GLU A 12 -8.94 12.27 -15.37
CA GLU A 12 -7.63 12.70 -14.87
C GLU A 12 -7.68 13.10 -13.38
N GLU A 13 -8.62 13.94 -12.96
CA GLU A 13 -8.78 14.33 -11.54
C GLU A 13 -9.09 13.12 -10.64
N PHE A 14 -9.88 12.17 -11.14
CA PHE A 14 -10.21 10.95 -10.40
C PHE A 14 -8.97 10.04 -10.25
N GLU A 15 -8.20 9.87 -11.31
CA GLU A 15 -6.95 9.11 -11.29
C GLU A 15 -5.91 9.74 -10.36
N GLU A 16 -5.76 11.06 -10.38
CA GLU A 16 -4.88 11.80 -9.46
C GLU A 16 -5.30 11.59 -8.00
N ALA A 17 -6.58 11.79 -7.69
CA ALA A 17 -7.09 11.57 -6.35
C ALA A 17 -6.89 10.12 -5.88
N MET A 18 -7.09 9.12 -6.75
CA MET A 18 -6.83 7.71 -6.44
C MET A 18 -5.35 7.44 -6.18
N LYS A 19 -4.45 7.97 -7.01
CA LYS A 19 -2.99 7.86 -6.84
C LYS A 19 -2.56 8.44 -5.49
N GLU A 20 -3.04 9.63 -5.13
CA GLU A 20 -2.74 10.26 -3.84
C GLU A 20 -3.23 9.43 -2.66
N LEU A 21 -4.48 8.95 -2.71
CA LEU A 21 -5.06 8.12 -1.65
C LEU A 21 -4.31 6.81 -1.47
N ARG A 22 -3.93 6.14 -2.56
CA ARG A 22 -3.11 4.92 -2.53
C ARG A 22 -1.75 5.17 -1.88
N VAL A 23 -1.05 6.23 -2.25
CA VAL A 23 0.24 6.60 -1.64
C VAL A 23 0.08 6.90 -0.15
N LYS A 24 -0.96 7.66 0.23
CA LYS A 24 -1.23 7.99 1.63
C LYS A 24 -1.56 6.75 2.45
N LYS A 25 -2.33 5.82 1.90
CA LYS A 25 -2.65 4.53 2.52
C LYS A 25 -1.38 3.69 2.73
N ALA A 26 -0.58 3.51 1.69
CA ALA A 26 0.67 2.75 1.77
C ALA A 26 1.64 3.31 2.84
N ARG A 27 1.76 4.63 2.94
CA ARG A 27 2.55 5.29 4.01
C ARG A 27 1.99 5.03 5.41
N ARG A 28 0.67 5.11 5.56
CA ARG A 28 0.01 4.83 6.84
C ARG A 28 0.22 3.38 7.27
N ASP A 29 0.02 2.44 6.35
CA ASP A 29 0.20 1.01 6.61
C ASP A 29 1.66 0.72 7.01
N PHE A 30 2.64 1.27 6.29
CA PHE A 30 4.06 1.19 6.68
C PHE A 30 4.31 1.77 8.08
N THR A 31 3.71 2.92 8.40
CA THR A 31 3.88 3.58 9.70
C THR A 31 3.35 2.70 10.84
N VAL A 32 2.22 2.03 10.65
CA VAL A 32 1.67 1.09 11.64
C VAL A 32 2.63 -0.08 11.89
N HIS A 33 3.17 -0.67 10.82
CA HIS A 33 4.16 -1.74 10.94
C HIS A 33 5.46 -1.27 11.58
N PHE A 34 5.92 -0.06 11.25
CA PHE A 34 7.12 0.54 11.84
C PHE A 34 6.96 0.82 13.35
N ILE A 35 5.82 1.38 13.76
CA ILE A 35 5.51 1.59 15.18
C ILE A 35 5.43 0.26 15.92
N SER A 36 4.74 -0.73 15.33
CA SER A 36 4.63 -2.08 15.90
C SER A 36 6.01 -2.72 16.08
N TYR A 37 6.89 -2.56 15.08
CA TYR A 37 8.27 -3.02 15.15
C TYR A 37 9.03 -2.37 16.33
N ILE A 38 8.92 -1.05 16.52
CA ILE A 38 9.58 -0.36 17.64
C ILE A 38 9.06 -0.87 18.98
N ILE A 39 7.74 -0.93 19.16
CA ILE A 39 7.13 -1.31 20.45
C ILE A 39 7.50 -2.74 20.82
N VAL A 40 7.35 -3.68 19.88
CA VAL A 40 7.66 -5.10 20.11
C VAL A 40 9.15 -5.28 20.39
N ASN A 41 10.05 -4.68 19.59
CA ASN A 41 11.48 -4.81 19.82
C ASN A 41 11.92 -4.17 21.14
N ALA A 42 11.39 -3.00 21.51
CA ALA A 42 11.68 -2.38 22.80
C ALA A 42 11.27 -3.29 23.96
N PHE A 43 10.09 -3.92 23.87
CA PHE A 43 9.64 -4.90 24.86
C PHE A 43 10.55 -6.14 24.90
N LEU A 44 10.95 -6.70 23.76
CA LEU A 44 11.85 -7.86 23.71
C LEU A 44 13.25 -7.55 24.25
N VAL A 45 13.79 -6.36 23.96
CA VAL A 45 15.05 -5.87 24.53
C VAL A 45 14.92 -5.82 26.06
N PHE A 46 13.85 -5.21 26.57
CA PHE A 46 13.60 -5.14 28.00
C PHE A 46 13.52 -6.54 28.64
N VAL A 47 12.73 -7.46 28.07
CA VAL A 47 12.61 -8.84 28.55
C VAL A 47 13.96 -9.54 28.52
N ASN A 48 14.74 -9.39 27.46
CA ASN A 48 16.02 -10.07 27.35
C ASN A 48 17.01 -9.59 28.42
N LEU A 49 17.10 -8.27 28.62
CA LEU A 49 17.98 -7.68 29.63
C LEU A 49 17.52 -8.00 31.06
N TRP A 50 16.22 -8.08 31.30
CA TRP A 50 15.66 -8.43 32.60
C TRP A 50 15.87 -9.90 32.97
N THR A 51 15.64 -10.80 32.01
CA THR A 51 15.61 -12.24 32.28
C THR A 51 17.00 -12.88 32.19
N SER A 52 17.77 -12.49 31.17
CA SER A 52 19.05 -13.14 30.83
C SER A 52 20.04 -12.11 30.25
N PRO A 53 20.58 -11.19 31.06
CA PRO A 53 21.50 -10.16 30.56
C PRO A 53 22.82 -10.72 30.01
N ARG A 54 23.17 -11.97 30.36
CA ARG A 54 24.36 -12.67 29.85
C ARG A 54 24.18 -13.31 28.47
N VAL A 55 22.94 -13.50 28.01
CA VAL A 55 22.63 -14.14 26.73
C VAL A 55 21.69 -13.24 25.92
N LEU A 56 22.26 -12.49 24.99
CA LEU A 56 21.51 -11.53 24.16
C LEU A 56 20.92 -12.24 22.93
N TRP A 57 19.62 -12.59 23.00
CA TRP A 57 18.88 -13.15 21.88
C TRP A 57 18.07 -12.11 21.10
N PHE A 58 17.80 -10.94 21.68
CA PHE A 58 17.05 -9.86 21.02
C PHE A 58 17.65 -9.42 19.66
N PRO A 59 18.98 -9.41 19.42
CA PRO A 59 19.52 -8.95 18.14
C PRO A 59 19.09 -9.83 16.96
N TRP A 60 18.91 -11.13 17.20
CA TRP A 60 18.45 -12.08 16.18
C TRP A 60 17.01 -11.82 15.77
N VAL A 61 16.14 -11.52 16.74
CA VAL A 61 14.74 -11.17 16.46
C VAL A 61 14.65 -9.83 15.74
N LEU A 62 15.45 -8.86 16.18
CA LEU A 62 15.54 -7.54 15.56
C LEU A 62 16.05 -7.63 14.12
N ALA A 63 17.07 -8.44 13.85
CA ALA A 63 17.57 -8.68 12.49
C ALA A 63 16.53 -9.38 11.60
N ALA A 64 15.90 -10.45 12.09
CA ALA A 64 14.92 -11.21 11.32
C ALA A 64 13.69 -10.34 10.93
N TRP A 65 13.14 -9.59 11.89
CA TRP A 65 12.00 -8.71 11.64
C TRP A 65 12.38 -7.45 10.88
N GLY A 66 13.59 -6.92 11.10
CA GLY A 66 14.09 -5.72 10.44
C GLY A 66 14.20 -5.89 8.92
N VAL A 67 14.55 -7.09 8.46
CA VAL A 67 14.54 -7.44 7.03
C VAL A 67 13.12 -7.36 6.44
N GLY A 68 12.12 -7.93 7.11
CA GLY A 68 10.72 -7.83 6.67
C GLY A 68 10.21 -6.39 6.60
N LEU A 69 10.60 -5.56 7.58
CA LEU A 69 10.26 -4.14 7.61
C LEU A 69 10.92 -3.37 6.45
N ALA A 70 12.16 -3.71 6.10
CA ALA A 70 12.85 -3.11 4.96
C ALA A 70 12.13 -3.41 3.63
N PHE A 71 11.64 -4.64 3.44
CA PHE A 71 10.82 -4.98 2.26
C PHE A 71 9.50 -4.21 2.23
N HIS A 72 8.81 -4.07 3.36
CA HIS A 72 7.61 -3.23 3.43
C HIS A 72 7.88 -1.76 3.11
N TYR A 73 9.03 -1.22 3.56
CA TYR A 73 9.43 0.14 3.21
C TYR A 73 9.59 0.31 1.70
N LEU A 74 10.28 -0.65 1.04
CA LEU A 74 10.46 -0.63 -0.41
C LEU A 74 9.13 -0.63 -1.15
N GLY A 75 8.16 -1.44 -0.71
CA GLY A 75 6.81 -1.48 -1.30
C GLY A 75 5.97 -0.22 -1.02
N SER A 76 6.20 0.47 0.10
CA SER A 76 5.48 1.69 0.46
C SER A 76 5.93 2.95 -0.31
N ARG A 77 6.99 2.83 -1.14
CA ARG A 77 7.54 3.95 -1.89
C ARG A 77 6.49 4.48 -2.88
N PRO A 78 6.36 5.82 -3.00
CA PRO A 78 5.42 6.41 -3.94
C PRO A 78 5.58 5.88 -5.36
N SER A 79 6.82 5.72 -5.85
CA SER A 79 7.09 5.17 -7.19
C SER A 79 6.49 3.78 -7.41
N THR A 80 6.63 2.88 -6.44
CA THR A 80 6.12 1.51 -6.52
C THR A 80 4.59 1.48 -6.47
N VAL A 81 4.01 2.30 -5.60
CA VAL A 81 2.56 2.41 -5.46
C VAL A 81 1.92 3.03 -6.71
N LEU A 82 2.54 4.06 -7.29
CA LEU A 82 2.05 4.70 -8.51
C LEU A 82 2.10 3.74 -9.71
N GLU A 83 3.20 2.99 -9.87
CA GLU A 83 3.34 1.98 -10.91
C GLU A 83 2.27 0.88 -10.78
N GLU A 84 1.96 0.46 -9.55
CA GLU A 84 0.91 -0.54 -9.28
C GLU A 84 -0.49 -0.01 -9.62
N VAL A 85 -0.78 1.25 -9.27
CA VAL A 85 -2.05 1.92 -9.62
C VAL A 85 -2.21 2.05 -11.14
N GLU A 86 -1.15 2.42 -11.86
CA GLU A 86 -1.19 2.52 -13.33
C GLU A 86 -1.43 1.16 -14.00
N LYS A 87 -0.77 0.10 -13.51
CA LYS A 87 -1.03 -1.27 -13.97
C LYS A 87 -2.46 -1.70 -13.70
N GLU A 88 -3.01 -1.33 -12.54
CA GLU A 88 -4.40 -1.61 -12.18
C GLU A 88 -5.37 -0.90 -13.14
N ILE A 89 -5.19 0.40 -13.38
CA ILE A 89 -6.00 1.18 -14.34
C ILE A 89 -5.92 0.56 -15.74
N ALA A 90 -4.72 0.25 -16.24
CA ALA A 90 -4.54 -0.37 -17.54
C ALA A 90 -5.23 -1.75 -17.65
N SER A 91 -5.18 -2.54 -16.57
CA SER A 91 -5.88 -3.82 -16.52
C SER A 91 -7.40 -3.66 -16.52
N ILE A 92 -7.94 -2.67 -15.82
CA ILE A 92 -9.37 -2.36 -15.79
C ILE A 92 -9.84 -1.94 -17.19
N GLU A 93 -9.10 -1.06 -17.85
CA GLU A 93 -9.40 -0.66 -19.23
C GLU A 93 -9.42 -1.85 -20.19
N TYR A 94 -8.43 -2.74 -20.09
CA TYR A 94 -8.34 -3.93 -20.93
C TYR A 94 -9.59 -4.82 -20.76
N HIS A 95 -10.00 -5.09 -19.52
CA HIS A 95 -11.18 -5.91 -19.23
C HIS A 95 -12.49 -5.23 -19.66
N ALA A 96 -12.63 -3.92 -19.43
CA ALA A 96 -13.80 -3.15 -19.85
C ALA A 96 -13.98 -3.17 -21.39
N ARG A 97 -12.88 -3.01 -22.14
CA ARG A 97 -12.88 -3.10 -23.61
C ARG A 97 -13.29 -4.50 -24.08
N LYS A 98 -12.79 -5.55 -23.42
CA LYS A 98 -13.13 -6.94 -23.75
C LYS A 98 -14.62 -7.23 -23.51
N GLN A 99 -15.14 -6.83 -22.35
CA GLN A 99 -16.56 -6.99 -22.03
C GLN A 99 -17.46 -6.27 -23.04
N ARG A 100 -17.13 -5.02 -23.37
CA ARG A 100 -17.90 -4.24 -24.36
C ARG A 100 -17.98 -4.93 -25.72
N LYS A 101 -16.87 -5.50 -26.21
CA LYS A 101 -16.85 -6.24 -27.48
C LYS A 101 -17.75 -7.47 -27.41
N THR A 102 -17.64 -8.26 -26.34
CA THR A 102 -18.47 -9.46 -26.15
C THR A 102 -19.96 -9.13 -26.07
N THR A 103 -20.35 -8.04 -25.38
CA THR A 103 -21.76 -7.61 -25.33
C THR A 103 -22.28 -7.20 -26.71
N LEU A 104 -21.51 -6.44 -27.48
CA LEU A 104 -21.90 -6.02 -28.83
C LEU A 104 -22.03 -7.21 -29.81
N GLU A 105 -21.20 -8.24 -29.65
CA GLU A 105 -21.29 -9.49 -30.42
C GLU A 105 -22.51 -10.35 -30.02
N GLN A 106 -23.02 -10.22 -28.79
CA GLN A 106 -24.21 -10.94 -28.33
C GLN A 106 -25.54 -10.26 -28.74
N GLU A 107 -25.51 -8.96 -29.05
CA GLU A 107 -26.68 -8.19 -29.49
C GLU A 107 -26.90 -8.21 -31.03
N GLN A 108 -25.95 -8.79 -31.79
CA GLN A 108 -26.03 -8.97 -33.26
C GLN A 108 -26.52 -10.36 -33.64
#